data_AF-A0A1Y0MVY9-F1
#
_entry.id   AF-A0A1Y0MVY9-F1
#
_cell.length_a   1.000
_cell.length_b   1.000
_cell.length_c   1.000
_cell.angle_alpha   90.00
_cell.angle_beta   90.00
_cell.angle_gamma   90.00
#
_symmetry.space_group_name_H-M   'P 1'
#
loop_
_entity.id
_entity.type
_entity.pdbx_description
1 polymer ?
#
loop_
_entity_poly.entity_id
_entity_poly.type
_entity_poly.pdbx_seq_one_letter_code
_entity_poly.pdbx_strand_id
1 'polypeptide(L)'
;MVVALSLSSCEKKQISILPFEVTKDVSCGDLYDGGYKRSFGVDVILIGKKMNDTTIYYQIDIPPINPEEIIFYNSNENILTVIDTLDRVTKYDKYLEKDALELSDSIYELVWQDINLQKNDVCDEGNVSWRNFILGLKKSETINYRNTIDTTKYKILDVEKESQYLIDQFDVVNLITKDTFNCSVYKQNKKYYFSSTFTLIEYE
;
A
#
# COMPACT_ATOMS: atom_id res chain seq x y z
N MET A 1 34.90 -32.31 -17.37
CA MET A 1 33.69 -31.57 -17.81
C MET A 1 33.10 -30.92 -16.58
N VAL A 2 33.36 -29.62 -16.40
CA VAL A 2 32.85 -28.86 -15.25
C VAL A 2 31.55 -28.21 -15.70
N VAL A 3 30.42 -28.74 -15.24
CA VAL A 3 29.12 -28.09 -15.39
C VAL A 3 29.05 -27.02 -14.31
N ALA A 4 29.34 -25.77 -14.67
CA ALA A 4 29.07 -24.63 -13.81
C ALA A 4 27.56 -24.37 -13.83
N LEU A 5 26.85 -24.85 -12.81
CA LEU A 5 25.50 -24.39 -12.52
C LEU A 5 25.59 -22.92 -12.09
N SER A 6 25.31 -22.01 -13.02
CA SER A 6 24.98 -20.63 -12.71
C SER A 6 23.64 -20.62 -11.97
N LEU A 7 23.69 -20.77 -10.65
CA LEU A 7 22.58 -20.46 -9.77
C LEU A 7 22.41 -18.93 -9.79
N SER A 8 21.73 -18.42 -10.80
CA SER A 8 21.14 -17.08 -10.72
C SER A 8 20.03 -17.16 -9.69
N SER A 9 20.39 -16.97 -8.43
CA SER A 9 19.44 -16.57 -7.40
C SER A 9 18.78 -15.30 -7.92
N CYS A 10 17.52 -15.37 -8.34
CA CYS A 10 16.70 -14.19 -8.53
C CYS A 10 16.63 -13.49 -7.16
N GLU A 11 17.52 -12.53 -6.93
CA GLU A 11 17.45 -11.70 -5.73
C GLU A 11 16.13 -10.94 -5.78
N LYS A 12 15.28 -11.19 -4.77
CA LYS A 12 14.02 -10.46 -4.64
C LYS A 12 14.31 -8.98 -4.54
N LYS A 13 13.58 -8.16 -5.30
CA LYS A 13 13.74 -6.71 -5.30
C LYS A 13 13.51 -6.17 -3.88
N GLN A 14 14.49 -5.42 -3.36
CA GLN A 14 14.36 -4.81 -2.04
C GLN A 14 13.49 -3.54 -2.13
N ILE A 15 12.34 -3.58 -1.47
CA ILE A 15 11.38 -2.48 -1.42
C ILE A 15 11.74 -1.55 -0.26
N SER A 16 11.86 -0.25 -0.54
CA SER A 16 12.15 0.77 0.47
C SER A 16 11.03 0.88 1.50
N ILE A 17 11.44 0.84 2.77
CA ILE A 17 10.56 1.07 3.92
C ILE A 17 10.76 2.46 4.54
N LEU A 18 11.54 3.35 3.90
CA LEU A 18 11.86 4.67 4.43
C LEU A 18 10.84 5.73 3.96
N PRO A 19 10.55 6.76 4.76
CA PRO A 19 9.51 7.74 4.44
C PRO A 19 9.81 8.58 3.19
N PHE A 20 11.09 8.83 2.91
CA PHE A 20 11.56 9.74 1.86
C PHE A 20 12.46 9.04 0.82
N GLU A 21 12.29 7.73 0.69
CA GLU A 21 12.93 6.91 -0.33
C GLU A 21 11.91 5.94 -0.90
N VAL A 22 11.85 5.83 -2.21
CA VAL A 22 10.93 4.94 -2.93
C VAL A 22 11.73 4.04 -3.86
N THR A 23 11.41 2.75 -3.86
CA THR A 23 11.95 1.83 -4.88
C THR A 23 11.16 2.05 -6.16
N LYS A 24 11.79 2.68 -7.14
CA LYS A 24 11.20 2.89 -8.47
C LYS A 24 11.06 1.56 -9.23
N ASP A 25 10.13 1.52 -10.18
CA ASP A 25 9.81 0.35 -11.01
C ASP A 25 9.39 -0.90 -10.21
N VAL A 26 8.79 -0.72 -9.04
CA VAL A 26 8.25 -1.84 -8.25
C VAL A 26 6.98 -2.35 -8.96
N SER A 27 6.93 -3.63 -9.28
CA SER A 27 5.75 -4.26 -9.84
C SER A 27 4.77 -4.69 -8.73
N CYS A 28 3.51 -4.89 -9.08
CA CYS A 28 2.54 -5.51 -8.18
C CYS A 28 3.04 -6.87 -7.66
N GLY A 29 3.70 -7.66 -8.52
CA GLY A 29 4.26 -8.95 -8.13
C GLY A 29 5.38 -8.85 -7.09
N ASP A 30 6.26 -7.84 -7.21
CA ASP A 30 7.31 -7.58 -6.23
C ASP A 30 6.74 -7.31 -4.83
N LEU A 31 5.60 -6.62 -4.75
CA LEU A 31 4.93 -6.31 -3.48
C LEU A 31 4.47 -7.60 -2.77
N TYR A 32 3.78 -8.49 -3.49
CA TYR A 32 3.36 -9.77 -2.93
C TYR A 32 4.55 -10.65 -2.55
N ASP A 33 5.60 -10.69 -3.37
CA ASP A 33 6.82 -11.45 -3.07
C ASP A 33 7.58 -10.89 -1.84
N GLY A 34 7.36 -9.61 -1.55
CA GLY A 34 7.79 -8.90 -0.34
C GLY A 34 6.85 -9.06 0.87
N GLY A 35 5.79 -9.84 0.75
CA GLY A 35 4.82 -10.11 1.82
C GLY A 35 3.86 -8.94 2.10
N TYR A 36 3.59 -8.10 1.11
CA TYR A 36 2.50 -7.14 1.17
C TYR A 36 1.19 -7.85 0.82
N LYS A 37 0.07 -7.28 1.28
CA LYS A 37 -1.28 -7.83 1.14
C LYS A 37 -2.25 -6.79 0.63
N ARG A 38 -3.27 -7.21 -0.10
CA ARG A 38 -4.36 -6.32 -0.47
C ARG A 38 -5.13 -5.87 0.76
N SER A 39 -5.40 -4.57 0.84
CA SER A 39 -6.35 -3.97 1.76
C SER A 39 -7.72 -3.92 1.10
N PHE A 40 -8.74 -4.52 1.73
CA PHE A 40 -10.11 -4.56 1.22
C PHE A 40 -10.96 -3.43 1.83
N GLY A 41 -12.06 -3.06 1.14
CA GLY A 41 -13.01 -2.04 1.62
C GLY A 41 -12.64 -0.59 1.28
N VAL A 42 -11.84 -0.39 0.22
CA VAL A 42 -11.42 0.91 -0.31
C VAL A 42 -11.79 1.02 -1.79
N ASP A 43 -12.04 2.24 -2.28
CA ASP A 43 -12.51 2.51 -3.66
C ASP A 43 -11.43 2.30 -4.74
N VAL A 44 -10.19 2.03 -4.33
CA VAL A 44 -9.04 1.75 -5.19
C VAL A 44 -8.35 0.47 -4.72
N ILE A 45 -7.54 -0.15 -5.57
CA ILE A 45 -6.77 -1.34 -5.16
C ILE A 45 -5.54 -0.87 -4.38
N LEU A 46 -5.54 -1.10 -3.07
CA LEU A 46 -4.36 -0.87 -2.22
C LEU A 46 -3.70 -2.18 -1.84
N ILE A 47 -2.40 -2.27 -2.04
CA ILE A 47 -1.54 -3.34 -1.53
C ILE A 47 -0.61 -2.75 -0.49
N GLY A 48 -0.68 -3.24 0.75
CA GLY A 48 0.04 -2.65 1.87
C GLY A 48 0.70 -3.65 2.78
N LYS A 49 1.54 -3.14 3.67
CA LYS A 49 2.22 -3.91 4.70
C LYS A 49 2.35 -3.09 5.98
N LYS A 50 1.96 -3.70 7.10
CA LYS A 50 2.07 -3.11 8.43
C LYS A 50 3.26 -3.69 9.18
N MET A 51 4.06 -2.80 9.77
CA MET A 51 5.27 -3.11 10.52
C MET A 51 5.27 -2.22 11.77
N ASN A 52 4.83 -2.77 12.90
CA ASN A 52 4.67 -2.04 14.17
C ASN A 52 3.72 -0.83 14.03
N ASP A 53 4.26 0.38 14.21
CA ASP A 53 3.58 1.68 14.10
C ASP A 53 3.57 2.23 12.67
N THR A 54 4.20 1.53 11.73
CA THR A 54 4.34 1.95 10.35
C THR A 54 3.45 1.11 9.44
N THR A 55 2.77 1.74 8.50
CA THR A 55 2.07 1.09 7.40
C THR A 55 2.49 1.71 6.08
N ILE A 56 2.80 0.88 5.09
CA ILE A 56 3.10 1.34 3.73
C ILE A 56 2.02 0.81 2.81
N TYR A 57 1.40 1.69 2.03
CA TYR A 57 0.45 1.36 0.99
C TYR A 57 1.03 1.68 -0.39
N TYR A 58 0.69 0.85 -1.36
CA TYR A 58 0.83 1.10 -2.77
C TYR A 58 -0.54 1.04 -3.43
N GLN A 59 -0.83 1.97 -4.32
CA GLN A 59 -2.02 1.91 -5.16
C GLN A 59 -1.67 1.20 -6.46
N ILE A 60 -2.56 0.28 -6.86
CA ILE A 60 -2.50 -0.39 -8.16
C ILE A 60 -3.58 0.22 -9.05
N ASP A 61 -3.14 0.87 -10.11
CA ASP A 61 -4.01 1.40 -11.14
C ASP A 61 -4.10 0.41 -12.28
N ILE A 62 -5.32 -0.06 -12.52
CA ILE A 62 -5.64 -0.90 -13.67
C ILE A 62 -6.06 0.06 -14.79
N PRO A 63 -5.38 0.06 -15.95
CA PRO A 63 -5.78 0.89 -17.07
C PRO A 63 -7.21 0.55 -17.48
N PRO A 64 -8.01 1.55 -17.92
CA PRO A 64 -9.39 1.31 -18.30
C PRO A 64 -9.43 0.33 -19.47
N ILE A 65 -9.99 -0.84 -19.19
CA ILE A 65 -10.25 -1.87 -20.19
C ILE A 65 -11.31 -1.31 -21.14
N ASN A 66 -11.14 -1.55 -22.44
CA ASN A 66 -12.11 -1.14 -23.45
C ASN A 66 -13.51 -1.70 -23.05
N PRO A 67 -14.62 -0.96 -23.22
CA PRO A 67 -15.93 -1.40 -22.73
C PRO A 67 -16.39 -2.78 -23.24
N GLU A 68 -15.84 -3.23 -24.38
CA GLU A 68 -16.10 -4.53 -24.99
C GLU A 68 -15.39 -5.71 -24.28
N GLU A 69 -14.33 -5.44 -23.50
CA GLU A 69 -13.55 -6.44 -22.75
C GLU A 69 -14.01 -6.55 -21.27
N ILE A 70 -14.92 -5.67 -20.79
CA ILE A 70 -15.56 -5.74 -19.46
C ILE A 70 -16.30 -7.09 -19.25
N ILE A 71 -16.61 -7.81 -20.34
CA ILE A 71 -17.21 -9.15 -20.28
C ILE A 71 -16.27 -10.16 -19.60
N PHE A 72 -14.95 -9.98 -19.65
CA PHE A 72 -14.00 -10.93 -19.06
C PHE A 72 -13.95 -10.84 -17.52
N TYR A 73 -14.01 -9.64 -16.95
CA TYR A 73 -14.01 -9.43 -15.50
C TYR A 73 -15.34 -9.78 -14.80
N ASN A 74 -16.42 -9.91 -15.58
CA ASN A 74 -17.72 -10.43 -15.10
C ASN A 74 -17.90 -11.94 -15.36
N SER A 75 -16.98 -12.62 -16.04
CA SER A 75 -17.15 -14.03 -16.46
C SER A 75 -16.62 -15.10 -15.48
N ASN A 76 -16.21 -14.69 -14.28
CA ASN A 76 -16.12 -15.60 -13.13
C ASN A 76 -17.45 -15.70 -12.35
N GLU A 77 -18.58 -15.34 -12.97
CA GLU A 77 -19.90 -15.87 -12.62
C GLU A 77 -19.96 -17.38 -12.92
N ASN A 78 -19.39 -18.18 -12.02
CA ASN A 78 -19.86 -19.53 -11.71
C ASN A 78 -19.38 -19.99 -10.32
N ILE A 79 -19.40 -19.08 -9.34
CA ILE A 79 -19.63 -19.51 -7.96
C ILE A 79 -21.15 -19.54 -7.80
N LEU A 80 -21.72 -20.74 -7.90
CA LEU A 80 -23.07 -21.04 -7.43
C LEU A 80 -23.21 -20.54 -5.99
N THR A 81 -23.72 -19.33 -5.81
CA THR A 81 -24.28 -18.87 -4.55
C THR A 81 -25.60 -19.63 -4.36
N VAL A 82 -25.48 -20.81 -3.76
CA VAL A 82 -26.60 -21.34 -2.99
C VAL A 82 -26.86 -20.30 -1.92
N ILE A 83 -27.93 -19.51 -2.12
CA ILE A 83 -28.47 -18.63 -1.10
C ILE A 83 -29.06 -19.56 -0.04
N ASP A 84 -28.20 -20.03 0.87
CA ASP A 84 -28.63 -20.60 2.13
C ASP A 84 -29.03 -19.42 3.01
N THR A 85 -30.33 -19.12 3.04
CA THR A 85 -30.97 -18.20 3.98
C THR A 85 -30.85 -18.79 5.39
N LEU A 86 -29.64 -18.76 5.94
CA LEU A 86 -29.39 -19.00 7.35
C LEU A 86 -28.46 -17.89 7.83
N ASP A 87 -28.95 -17.11 8.77
CA ASP A 87 -28.27 -16.06 9.53
C ASP A 87 -27.12 -16.66 10.35
N ARG A 88 -26.11 -17.20 9.66
CA ARG A 88 -24.90 -17.75 10.25
C ARG A 88 -23.92 -16.61 10.32
N VAL A 89 -23.95 -15.91 11.46
CA VAL A 89 -22.76 -15.18 11.93
C VAL A 89 -21.63 -16.19 11.91
N THR A 90 -20.77 -16.14 10.90
CA THR A 90 -19.69 -17.12 10.80
C THR A 90 -18.68 -16.79 11.88
N LYS A 91 -17.89 -17.78 12.32
CA LYS A 91 -16.75 -17.55 13.24
C LYS A 91 -15.79 -16.47 12.72
N TYR A 92 -15.91 -16.09 11.45
CA TYR A 92 -14.98 -15.25 10.71
C TYR A 92 -15.44 -13.81 10.52
N ASP A 93 -16.71 -13.48 10.79
CA ASP A 93 -17.25 -12.12 10.62
C ASP A 93 -16.51 -11.10 11.50
N LYS A 94 -16.06 -11.54 12.69
CA LYS A 94 -15.20 -10.75 13.59
C LYS A 94 -13.86 -10.33 12.98
N TYR A 95 -13.42 -10.98 11.90
CA TYR A 95 -12.19 -10.62 11.17
C TYR A 95 -12.47 -9.66 10.02
N LEU A 96 -13.70 -9.59 9.51
CA LEU A 96 -14.11 -8.58 8.53
C LEU A 96 -14.12 -7.17 9.13
N GLU A 97 -14.33 -7.06 10.45
CA GLU A 97 -14.23 -5.80 11.20
C GLU A 97 -12.78 -5.37 11.50
N LYS A 98 -11.79 -6.21 11.20
CA LYS A 98 -10.37 -5.91 11.44
C LYS A 98 -9.69 -5.42 10.17
N ASP A 99 -8.69 -4.56 10.35
CA ASP A 99 -7.78 -4.19 9.28
C ASP A 99 -7.09 -5.46 8.73
N ALA A 100 -7.22 -5.69 7.42
CA ALA A 100 -6.69 -6.86 6.76
C ALA A 100 -5.16 -6.98 6.92
N LEU A 101 -4.46 -5.85 7.05
CA LEU A 101 -3.01 -5.82 7.28
C LEU A 101 -2.59 -6.21 8.70
N GLU A 102 -3.54 -6.28 9.65
CA GLU A 102 -3.30 -6.74 11.03
C GLU A 102 -3.53 -8.25 11.19
N LEU A 103 -4.06 -8.92 10.17
CA LEU A 103 -4.33 -10.36 10.23
C LEU A 103 -3.07 -11.17 9.93
N SER A 104 -2.89 -12.29 10.65
CA SER A 104 -1.90 -13.30 10.28
C SER A 104 -2.24 -13.87 8.91
N ASP A 105 -1.23 -14.35 8.16
CA ASP A 105 -1.40 -14.87 6.79
C ASP A 105 -2.51 -15.92 6.72
N SER A 106 -2.51 -16.88 7.64
CA SER A 106 -3.53 -17.95 7.70
C SER A 106 -4.97 -17.44 7.90
N ILE A 107 -5.15 -16.33 8.64
CA ILE A 107 -6.48 -15.76 8.88
C ILE A 107 -6.87 -14.83 7.74
N TYR A 108 -5.90 -14.09 7.21
CA TYR A 108 -6.08 -13.28 6.02
C TYR A 108 -6.55 -14.13 4.84
N GLU A 109 -5.85 -15.21 4.53
CA GLU A 109 -6.19 -16.10 3.40
C GLU A 109 -7.55 -16.79 3.59
N LEU A 110 -7.89 -17.12 4.83
CA LEU A 110 -9.19 -17.72 5.16
C LEU A 110 -10.37 -16.76 4.91
N VAL A 111 -10.16 -15.45 5.12
CA VAL A 111 -11.21 -14.43 5.01
C VAL A 111 -11.24 -13.81 3.61
N TRP A 112 -10.07 -13.59 3.02
CA TRP A 112 -9.86 -12.77 1.83
C TRP A 112 -9.28 -13.53 0.64
N GLN A 113 -9.19 -14.87 0.71
CA GLN A 113 -8.66 -15.79 -0.29
C GLN A 113 -7.12 -15.87 -0.36
N ASP A 114 -6.62 -16.89 -1.07
CA ASP A 114 -5.21 -17.18 -1.27
C ASP A 114 -4.45 -16.00 -1.92
N ILE A 115 -3.27 -15.69 -1.37
CA ILE A 115 -2.46 -14.55 -1.83
C ILE A 115 -1.97 -14.73 -3.28
N ASN A 116 -1.69 -15.95 -3.72
CA ASN A 116 -1.22 -16.18 -5.09
C ASN A 116 -2.34 -15.98 -6.11
N LEU A 117 -3.58 -16.34 -5.75
CA LEU A 117 -4.75 -16.05 -6.59
C LEU A 117 -4.94 -14.54 -6.72
N GLN A 118 -4.91 -13.82 -5.60
CA GLN A 118 -5.00 -12.35 -5.62
C GLN A 118 -3.85 -11.69 -6.40
N LYS A 119 -2.64 -12.22 -6.31
CA LYS A 119 -1.49 -11.75 -7.09
C LYS A 119 -1.78 -11.84 -8.59
N ASN A 120 -2.25 -12.97 -9.08
CA ASN A 120 -2.54 -13.12 -10.51
C ASN A 120 -3.69 -12.19 -10.94
N ASP A 121 -4.80 -12.19 -10.21
CA ASP A 121 -6.00 -11.42 -10.58
C ASP A 121 -5.76 -9.90 -10.63
N VAL A 122 -4.88 -9.37 -9.77
CA VAL A 122 -4.62 -7.93 -9.65
C VAL A 122 -3.41 -7.49 -10.47
N CYS A 123 -2.35 -8.31 -10.51
CA CYS A 123 -1.06 -7.87 -11.04
C CYS A 123 -0.93 -8.01 -12.56
N ASP A 124 -1.80 -8.78 -13.22
CA ASP A 124 -1.67 -9.04 -14.67
C ASP A 124 -1.85 -7.77 -15.51
N GLU A 125 -2.65 -6.81 -15.04
CA GLU A 125 -2.95 -5.57 -15.77
C GLU A 125 -2.61 -4.29 -14.98
N GLY A 126 -2.33 -4.41 -13.68
CA GLY A 126 -2.17 -3.28 -12.77
C GLY A 126 -0.75 -2.71 -12.69
N ASN A 127 -0.63 -1.38 -12.71
CA ASN A 127 0.62 -0.67 -12.48
C ASN A 127 0.65 0.00 -11.11
N VAL A 128 1.82 0.00 -10.46
CA VAL A 128 1.99 0.70 -9.18
C VAL A 128 2.15 2.19 -9.45
N SER A 129 1.12 2.98 -9.12
CA SER A 129 1.07 4.40 -9.46
C SER A 129 1.39 5.34 -8.30
N TRP A 130 1.17 4.88 -7.07
CA TRP A 130 1.31 5.73 -5.89
C TRP A 130 1.76 4.93 -4.68
N ARG A 131 2.49 5.59 -3.79
CA ARG A 131 2.93 5.04 -2.51
C ARG A 131 2.62 6.01 -1.38
N ASN A 132 2.15 5.47 -0.27
CA ASN A 132 2.02 6.20 0.98
C ASN A 132 2.69 5.46 2.13
N PHE A 133 3.58 6.17 2.81
CA PHE A 133 4.16 5.76 4.08
C PHE A 133 3.42 6.46 5.23
N ILE A 134 2.86 5.70 6.15
CA ILE A 134 2.15 6.19 7.33
C ILE A 134 2.87 5.73 8.59
N LEU A 135 3.19 6.66 9.48
CA LEU A 135 3.79 6.39 10.80
C LEU A 135 2.84 6.87 11.90
N GLY A 136 2.54 6.00 12.86
CA GLY A 136 1.83 6.34 14.08
C GLY A 136 2.69 7.21 14.99
N LEU A 137 2.15 8.35 15.42
CA LEU A 137 2.82 9.29 16.31
C LEU A 137 2.14 9.35 17.68
N LYS A 138 2.92 9.68 18.71
CA LYS A 138 2.37 10.19 19.97
C LYS A 138 1.91 11.63 19.77
N LYS A 139 0.88 12.03 20.52
CA LYS A 139 0.38 13.43 20.51
C LYS A 139 1.48 14.46 20.77
N SER A 140 2.48 14.14 21.60
CA SER A 140 3.60 15.03 21.92
C SER A 140 4.58 15.24 20.76
N GLU A 141 4.59 14.34 19.77
CA GLU A 141 5.52 14.37 18.65
C GLU A 141 4.98 15.21 17.47
N THR A 142 3.66 15.43 17.40
CA THR A 142 3.00 15.92 16.18
C THR A 142 3.38 17.35 15.78
N ILE A 143 3.45 18.28 16.73
CA ILE A 143 3.68 19.71 16.43
C ILE A 143 5.10 19.95 15.89
N ASN A 144 6.07 19.14 16.32
CA ASN A 144 7.49 19.33 15.99
C ASN A 144 8.04 18.20 15.12
N TYR A 145 7.21 17.28 14.61
CA TYR A 145 7.67 16.14 13.85
C TYR A 145 8.53 16.57 12.65
N ARG A 146 8.10 17.62 11.95
CA ARG A 146 8.83 18.24 10.83
C ARG A 146 10.29 18.56 11.19
N ASN A 147 10.56 19.03 12.41
CA ASN A 147 11.90 19.41 12.87
C ASN A 147 12.80 18.21 13.17
N THR A 148 12.27 16.99 13.14
CA THR A 148 13.05 15.76 13.32
C THR A 148 13.65 15.24 12.02
N ILE A 149 13.28 15.82 10.87
CA ILE A 149 13.77 15.43 9.55
C ILE A 149 15.21 15.89 9.38
N ASP A 150 16.08 14.99 8.93
CA ASP A 150 17.50 15.25 8.67
C ASP A 150 17.70 16.21 7.50
N THR A 151 17.87 17.49 7.79
CA THR A 151 18.03 18.55 6.79
C THR A 151 19.35 18.50 6.03
N THR A 152 20.28 17.62 6.41
CA THR A 152 21.50 17.36 5.62
C THR A 152 21.21 16.47 4.41
N LYS A 153 20.14 15.67 4.47
CA LYS A 153 19.71 14.75 3.40
C LYS A 153 18.45 15.23 2.68
N TYR A 154 17.63 16.02 3.35
CA TYR A 154 16.32 16.43 2.86
C TYR A 154 16.14 17.95 2.94
N LYS A 155 15.42 18.50 1.96
CA LYS A 155 14.97 19.90 2.01
C LYS A 155 13.47 19.91 2.27
N ILE A 156 13.06 20.66 3.29
CA ILE A 156 11.65 20.86 3.62
C ILE A 156 11.17 22.12 2.88
N LEU A 157 10.00 22.03 2.23
CA LEU A 157 9.33 23.13 1.57
C LEU A 157 8.01 23.40 2.28
N ASP A 158 7.77 24.67 2.61
CA ASP A 158 6.49 25.10 3.14
C ASP A 158 5.44 25.07 2.04
N VAL A 159 4.30 24.46 2.36
CA VAL A 159 3.10 24.49 1.52
C VAL A 159 1.93 25.02 2.33
N GLU A 160 0.93 25.57 1.64
CA GLU A 160 -0.28 26.00 2.30
C GLU A 160 -1.04 24.79 2.83
N LYS A 161 -1.50 24.89 4.07
CA LYS A 161 -2.28 23.84 4.71
C LYS A 161 -3.69 23.86 4.13
N GLU A 162 -4.05 22.79 3.44
CA GLU A 162 -5.32 22.70 2.70
C GLU A 162 -6.54 22.44 3.59
N SER A 163 -6.33 21.98 4.83
CA SER A 163 -7.44 21.57 5.68
C SER A 163 -7.18 21.74 7.17
N GLN A 164 -8.22 22.13 7.91
CA GLN A 164 -8.20 22.23 9.37
C GLN A 164 -8.03 20.88 10.09
N TYR A 165 -8.27 19.75 9.40
CA TYR A 165 -8.07 18.41 9.96
C TYR A 165 -6.60 18.01 10.00
N LEU A 166 -5.76 18.67 9.21
CA LEU A 166 -4.31 18.52 9.28
C LEU A 166 -3.79 19.28 10.50
N ILE A 167 -2.72 18.78 11.10
CA ILE A 167 -1.94 19.48 12.12
C ILE A 167 -0.86 20.27 11.40
N ASP A 168 -0.16 19.62 10.47
CA ASP A 168 0.90 20.18 9.65
C ASP A 168 0.85 19.62 8.22
N GLN A 169 1.33 20.40 7.24
CA GLN A 169 1.45 20.02 5.83
C GLN A 169 2.70 20.67 5.24
N PHE A 170 3.51 19.91 4.51
CA PHE A 170 4.76 20.36 3.89
C PHE A 170 5.18 19.38 2.81
N ASP A 171 6.10 19.80 1.94
CA ASP A 171 6.77 18.88 1.04
C ASP A 171 8.20 18.60 1.53
N VAL A 172 8.71 17.42 1.21
CA VAL A 172 10.10 17.03 1.48
C VAL A 172 10.76 16.61 0.19
N VAL A 173 11.86 17.26 -0.16
CA VAL A 173 12.69 16.92 -1.32
C VAL A 173 13.90 16.11 -0.85
N ASN A 174 14.08 14.91 -1.39
CA ASN A 174 15.30 14.13 -1.22
C ASN A 174 16.44 14.79 -2.01
N LEU A 175 17.50 15.23 -1.32
CA LEU A 175 18.58 15.98 -1.96
C LEU A 175 19.43 15.14 -2.89
N ILE A 176 19.39 13.81 -2.79
CA ILE A 176 20.11 12.88 -3.65
C ILE A 176 19.25 12.52 -4.86
N THR A 177 18.07 11.94 -4.64
CA THR A 177 17.22 11.41 -5.73
C THR A 177 16.42 12.50 -6.45
N LYS A 178 16.29 13.68 -5.82
CA LYS A 178 15.45 14.81 -6.27
C LYS A 178 13.95 14.53 -6.26
N ASP A 179 13.54 13.42 -5.67
CA ASP A 179 12.14 13.08 -5.46
C ASP A 179 11.50 14.02 -4.43
N THR A 180 10.26 14.43 -4.70
CA THR A 180 9.46 15.28 -3.79
C THR A 180 8.32 14.45 -3.20
N PHE A 181 8.20 14.51 -1.87
CA PHE A 181 7.20 13.77 -1.11
C PHE A 181 6.20 14.75 -0.49
N ASN A 182 4.91 14.54 -0.75
CA ASN A 182 3.87 15.33 -0.11
C ASN A 182 3.56 14.78 1.27
N CYS A 183 3.80 15.60 2.28
CA CYS A 183 3.80 15.19 3.67
C CYS A 183 2.70 15.88 4.47
N SER A 184 2.12 15.13 5.40
CA SER A 184 1.15 15.68 6.35
C SER A 184 1.26 15.03 7.71
N VAL A 185 0.94 15.79 8.75
CA VAL A 185 0.70 15.29 10.10
C VAL A 185 -0.76 15.53 10.41
N TYR A 186 -1.51 14.52 10.83
CA TYR A 186 -2.95 14.62 11.02
C TYR A 186 -3.45 13.76 12.18
N LYS A 187 -4.73 13.96 12.52
CA LYS A 187 -5.44 13.18 13.53
C LYS A 187 -6.61 12.45 12.90
N GLN A 188 -6.68 11.14 13.08
CA GLN A 188 -7.81 10.32 12.62
C GLN A 188 -8.15 9.29 13.71
N ASN A 189 -9.44 9.09 13.99
CA ASN A 189 -9.91 8.11 14.98
C ASN A 189 -9.20 8.21 16.34
N LYS A 190 -8.99 9.45 16.81
CA LYS A 190 -8.28 9.80 18.07
C LYS A 190 -6.78 9.42 18.11
N LYS A 191 -6.22 8.91 17.02
CA LYS A 191 -4.79 8.63 16.84
C LYS A 191 -4.15 9.71 15.97
N TYR A 192 -2.82 9.79 16.02
CA TYR A 192 -2.02 10.78 15.31
C TYR A 192 -1.08 10.09 14.35
N TYR A 193 -0.92 10.65 13.16
CA TYR A 193 -0.15 10.04 12.10
C TYR A 193 0.70 11.08 11.37
N PHE A 194 1.86 10.65 10.91
CA PHE A 194 2.59 11.25 9.83
C PHE A 194 2.36 10.44 8.56
N SER A 195 2.13 11.12 7.43
CA SER A 195 2.02 10.52 6.10
C SER A 195 3.03 11.17 5.17
N SER A 196 3.70 10.36 4.35
CA SER A 196 4.58 10.77 3.25
C SER A 196 4.14 10.04 1.99
N THR A 197 3.67 10.81 1.01
CA THR A 197 3.11 10.27 -0.23
C THR A 197 4.00 10.60 -1.41
N PHE A 198 4.04 9.69 -2.38
CA PHE A 198 4.83 9.82 -3.61
C PHE A 198 4.09 9.21 -4.78
N THR A 199 4.00 9.94 -5.89
CA THR A 199 3.42 9.47 -7.15
C THR A 199 4.52 8.85 -8.00
N LEU A 200 4.39 7.56 -8.34
CA LEU A 200 5.33 6.82 -9.19
C LEU A 200 5.03 6.98 -10.68
N ILE A 201 3.75 7.13 -11.03
CA ILE A 201 3.29 7.31 -12.41
C ILE A 201 2.44 8.57 -12.43
N GLU A 202 2.86 9.56 -13.20
CA GLU A 202 2.04 10.71 -13.53
C GLU A 202 1.27 10.38 -14.82
N TYR A 203 -0.06 10.35 -14.74
CA TYR A 203 -0.90 10.26 -15.93
C TYR A 203 -1.04 11.68 -16.50
N GLU A 204 -0.53 11.87 -17.72
CA GLU A 204 -0.68 13.11 -18.50
C GLU A 204 -2.11 13.30 -19.05
#